data_AF-A0AAV7Z2A7-F1
#
_entry.id   AF-A0AAV7Z2A7-F1
#
_cell.length_a   1.000
_cell.length_b   1.000
_cell.length_c   1.000
_cell.angle_alpha   90.00
_cell.angle_beta   90.00
_cell.angle_gamma   90.00
#
_symmetry.space_group_name_H-M   'P 1'
#
loop_
_entity.id
_entity.type
_entity.pdbx_description
1 polymer ?
#
loop_
_entity_poly.entity_id
_entity_poly.type
_entity_poly.pdbx_seq_one_letter_code
_entity_poly.pdbx_strand_id
1 'polypeptide(L)'
;MTQTGFFWHGILSLNDFGEHAFFDIKVRKKSQKNPPIVSIYSSDIPPIPVRSEDTLNVKILLENNVGLSTVRYKVAEAQFSGEALESKTTNIPITQNFISINNQGNEWHFMRQNNCWVIYFISLQVLYSKIKKFLPDIRD
;
A
#
# COMPACT_ATOMS: atom_id res chain seq x y z
N MET A 1 -21.40 -21.17 -5.67
CA MET A 1 -20.56 -19.99 -5.35
C MET A 1 -19.12 -20.41 -5.52
N THR A 2 -18.44 -20.00 -6.60
CA THR A 2 -17.01 -20.26 -6.77
C THR A 2 -16.25 -19.30 -5.87
N GLN A 3 -15.73 -19.80 -4.74
CA GLN A 3 -14.65 -19.13 -4.02
C GLN A 3 -13.55 -18.89 -5.05
N THR A 4 -13.30 -17.64 -5.38
CA THR A 4 -12.16 -17.31 -6.22
C THR A 4 -10.94 -17.52 -5.32
N GLY A 5 -10.12 -18.54 -5.62
CA GLY A 5 -9.00 -19.00 -4.80
C GLY A 5 -7.81 -18.04 -4.75
N PHE A 6 -8.06 -16.73 -4.86
CA PHE A 6 -7.02 -15.73 -4.80
C PHE A 6 -6.79 -15.26 -3.38
N PHE A 7 -5.53 -15.07 -3.02
CA PHE A 7 -5.12 -14.37 -1.81
C PHE A 7 -4.36 -13.09 -2.15
N TRP A 8 -4.54 -12.07 -1.31
CA TRP A 8 -3.81 -10.82 -1.43
C TRP A 8 -2.43 -10.97 -0.80
N HIS A 9 -1.41 -10.50 -1.52
CA HIS A 9 -0.04 -10.48 -1.04
C HIS A 9 0.58 -9.12 -1.35
N GLY A 10 1.05 -8.43 -0.32
CA GLY A 10 1.71 -7.16 -0.45
C GLY A 10 3.20 -7.31 -0.17
N ILE A 11 4.02 -6.60 -0.93
CA ILE A 11 5.46 -6.56 -0.76
C ILE A 11 5.85 -5.10 -0.62
N LEU A 12 6.49 -4.74 0.48
CA LEU A 12 7.09 -3.43 0.71
C LEU A 12 8.61 -3.59 0.72
N SER A 13 9.31 -2.72 -0.01
CA SER A 13 10.77 -2.68 -0.04
C SER A 13 11.25 -1.26 0.26
N LEU A 14 12.37 -1.16 0.95
CA LEU A 14 13.09 0.08 1.22
C LEU A 14 14.43 -0.01 0.48
N ASN A 15 14.60 0.80 -0.56
CA ASN A 15 15.73 0.70 -1.49
C ASN A 15 15.86 -0.75 -2.00
N ASP A 16 17.09 -1.26 -2.02
CA ASP A 16 17.44 -2.66 -2.33
C ASP A 16 17.80 -3.47 -1.07
N PHE A 17 17.50 -2.96 0.13
CA PHE A 17 17.94 -3.55 1.41
C PHE A 17 17.08 -4.73 1.89
N GLY A 18 15.99 -5.03 1.19
CA GLY A 18 15.13 -6.18 1.48
C GLY A 18 13.67 -5.94 1.17
N GLU A 19 12.90 -7.02 1.23
CA GLU A 19 11.46 -7.04 1.01
C GLU A 19 10.74 -7.51 2.29
N HIS A 20 9.64 -6.84 2.61
CA HIS A 20 8.71 -7.24 3.66
C HIS A 20 7.37 -7.64 3.03
N ALA A 21 7.01 -8.91 3.20
CA ALA A 21 5.73 -9.44 2.78
C ALA A 21 4.66 -9.22 3.87
N PHE A 22 3.50 -8.71 3.49
CA PHE A 22 2.33 -8.54 4.36
C PHE A 22 1.07 -9.08 3.69
N PHE A 23 0.13 -9.57 4.50
CA PHE A 23 -1.04 -10.31 4.02
C PHE A 23 -2.39 -9.77 4.54
N ASP A 24 -2.44 -8.96 5.61
CA ASP A 24 -3.66 -8.25 6.00
C ASP A 24 -3.92 -7.07 5.04
N ILE A 25 -4.48 -7.39 3.88
CA ILE A 25 -4.84 -6.44 2.84
C ILE A 25 -6.34 -6.29 2.78
N LYS A 26 -6.78 -5.04 2.91
CA LYS A 26 -8.19 -4.65 2.86
C LYS A 26 -8.46 -3.91 1.57
N VAL A 27 -9.68 -4.09 1.07
CA VAL A 27 -10.10 -3.54 -0.22
C VAL A 27 -11.41 -2.80 -0.01
N ARG A 28 -11.46 -1.51 -0.37
CA ARG A 28 -12.64 -0.67 -0.24
C ARG A 28 -12.94 0.05 -1.54
N LYS A 29 -14.15 -0.11 -2.07
CA LYS A 29 -14.63 0.65 -3.22
C LYS A 29 -14.93 2.09 -2.79
N LYS A 30 -14.44 3.06 -3.57
CA LYS A 30 -14.78 4.48 -3.44
C LYS A 30 -15.91 4.78 -4.42
N SER A 31 -17.14 4.48 -4.01
CA SER A 31 -18.37 4.48 -4.83
C SER A 31 -18.71 5.83 -5.47
N GLN A 32 -18.15 6.94 -4.97
CA GLN A 32 -18.41 8.30 -5.47
C GLN A 32 -17.44 8.79 -6.56
N LYS A 33 -16.47 7.98 -7.02
CA LYS A 33 -15.55 8.38 -8.10
C LYS A 33 -16.02 7.86 -9.46
N ASN A 34 -15.89 8.70 -10.50
CA ASN A 34 -16.12 8.33 -11.90
C ASN A 34 -14.83 8.61 -12.72
N PRO A 35 -14.11 7.58 -13.21
CA PRO A 35 -14.44 6.15 -13.12
C PRO A 35 -14.31 5.58 -11.70
N PRO A 36 -15.03 4.49 -11.36
CA PRO A 36 -14.97 3.86 -10.03
C PRO A 36 -13.55 3.41 -9.67
N ILE A 37 -13.11 3.80 -8.48
CA ILE A 37 -11.79 3.48 -7.92
C ILE A 37 -11.97 2.62 -6.68
N VAL A 38 -11.02 1.72 -6.47
CA VAL A 38 -10.88 0.91 -5.27
C VAL A 38 -9.59 1.30 -4.57
N SER A 39 -9.64 1.44 -3.26
CA SER A 39 -8.45 1.54 -2.41
C SER A 39 -8.09 0.16 -1.90
N ILE A 40 -6.85 -0.24 -2.13
CA ILE A 40 -6.25 -1.45 -1.57
C ILE A 40 -5.22 -1.01 -0.55
N TYR A 41 -5.39 -1.41 0.71
CA TYR A 41 -4.63 -0.82 1.81
C TYR A 41 -4.27 -1.84 2.87
N SER A 42 -3.21 -1.53 3.62
CA SER A 42 -2.79 -2.29 4.80
C SER A 42 -2.21 -1.34 5.86
N SER A 43 -2.45 -1.69 7.12
CA SER A 43 -1.78 -1.13 8.30
C SER A 43 -0.86 -2.14 8.97
N ASP A 44 -0.79 -3.37 8.45
CA ASP A 44 0.03 -4.46 8.97
C ASP A 44 1.43 -4.37 8.35
N ILE A 45 2.08 -3.24 8.61
CA ILE A 45 3.41 -2.92 8.11
C ILE A 45 4.30 -2.76 9.33
N PRO A 46 5.45 -3.45 9.38
CA PRO A 46 6.40 -3.24 10.45
C PRO A 46 6.89 -1.79 10.41
N PRO A 47 7.21 -1.19 11.58
CA PRO A 47 7.75 0.16 11.63
C PRO A 47 9.11 0.18 10.95
N ILE A 48 9.16 0.66 9.70
CA ILE A 48 10.39 0.81 8.92
C ILE A 48 10.75 2.30 8.94
N PRO A 49 11.91 2.68 9.54
CA PRO A 49 12.40 4.05 9.47
C PRO A 49 12.69 4.46 8.03
N VAL A 50 12.33 5.69 7.69
CA VAL A 50 12.55 6.26 6.35
C VAL A 50 13.37 7.55 6.47
N ARG A 51 14.47 7.60 5.74
CA ARG A 51 15.37 8.74 5.59
C ARG A 51 15.14 9.42 4.25
N SER A 52 15.76 10.58 4.03
CA SER A 52 15.54 11.35 2.81
C SER A 52 16.12 10.70 1.56
N GLU A 53 17.21 9.95 1.70
CA GLU A 53 17.82 9.16 0.63
C GLU A 53 17.03 7.89 0.27
N ASP A 54 16.07 7.50 1.11
CA ASP A 54 15.35 6.24 0.93
C ASP A 54 14.25 6.33 -0.11
N THR A 55 13.95 5.19 -0.73
CA THR A 55 12.82 5.02 -1.63
C THR A 55 12.02 3.78 -1.21
N LEU A 56 10.76 4.00 -0.86
CA LEU A 56 9.81 2.93 -0.57
C LEU A 56 9.16 2.48 -1.88
N ASN A 57 9.15 1.17 -2.13
CA ASN A 57 8.39 0.58 -3.22
C ASN A 57 7.41 -0.45 -2.66
N VAL A 58 6.14 -0.33 -3.02
CA VAL A 58 5.10 -1.31 -2.67
C VAL A 58 4.53 -1.93 -3.92
N LYS A 59 4.36 -3.25 -3.89
CA LYS A 59 3.64 -4.04 -4.89
C LYS A 59 2.52 -4.79 -4.20
N ILE A 60 1.32 -4.77 -4.79
CA ILE A 60 0.20 -5.60 -4.36
C ILE A 60 -0.08 -6.62 -5.44
N LEU A 61 -0.09 -7.89 -5.05
CA LEU A 61 -0.28 -9.05 -5.88
C LEU A 61 -1.57 -9.78 -5.47
N LEU A 62 -2.21 -10.40 -6.45
CA LEU A 62 -3.17 -11.47 -6.24
C LEU A 62 -2.51 -12.78 -6.62
N GLU A 63 -2.48 -13.72 -5.70
CA GLU A 63 -1.88 -15.03 -5.90
C GLU A 63 -2.94 -16.11 -5.93
N ASN A 64 -2.83 -17.07 -6.84
CA ASN A 64 -3.68 -18.24 -6.90
C ASN A 64 -2.81 -19.49 -7.06
N ASN A 65 -3.00 -20.46 -6.18
CA ASN A 65 -2.30 -21.73 -6.23
C ASN A 65 -3.17 -22.75 -6.99
N VAL A 66 -2.68 -23.21 -8.13
CA VAL A 66 -3.35 -24.23 -8.97
C VAL A 66 -2.44 -25.45 -9.02
N GLY A 67 -2.77 -26.47 -8.21
CA GLY A 67 -1.90 -27.64 -8.03
C GLY A 67 -0.59 -27.26 -7.33
N LEU A 68 0.54 -27.53 -7.99
CA LEU A 68 1.90 -27.19 -7.51
C LEU A 68 2.40 -25.84 -8.03
N SER A 69 1.61 -25.13 -8.82
CA SER A 69 2.01 -23.87 -9.46
C SER A 69 1.33 -22.67 -8.79
N THR A 70 2.12 -21.63 -8.52
CA THR A 70 1.60 -20.33 -8.05
C THR A 70 1.53 -19.35 -9.21
N VAL A 71 0.34 -18.82 -9.48
CA VAL A 71 0.13 -17.74 -10.44
C VAL A 71 -0.01 -16.43 -9.69
N ARG A 72 0.81 -15.43 -10.03
CA ARG A 72 0.80 -14.10 -9.40
C ARG A 72 0.37 -13.03 -10.39
N TYR A 73 -0.60 -12.22 -10.03
CA TYR A 73 -1.08 -11.08 -10.81
C TYR A 73 -0.73 -9.78 -10.10
N LYS A 74 0.10 -8.93 -10.70
CA LYS A 74 0.37 -7.59 -10.16
C LYS A 74 -0.87 -6.71 -10.31
N VAL A 75 -1.44 -6.31 -9.20
CA VAL A 75 -2.66 -5.49 -9.13
C VAL A 75 -2.33 -4.01 -9.08
N ALA A 76 -1.38 -3.65 -8.21
CA ALA A 76 -1.00 -2.28 -7.97
C ALA A 76 0.48 -2.19 -7.62
N GLU A 77 1.07 -1.05 -7.92
CA GLU A 77 2.45 -0.73 -7.57
C GLU A 77 2.53 0.77 -7.34
N ALA A 78 3.30 1.18 -6.33
CA ALA A 78 3.55 2.57 -6.04
C ALA A 78 4.94 2.75 -5.44
N GLN A 79 5.46 3.95 -5.60
CA GLN A 79 6.74 4.35 -5.04
C GLN A 79 6.56 5.65 -4.24
N PHE A 80 7.35 5.80 -3.19
CA PHE A 80 7.40 6.99 -2.37
C PHE A 80 8.84 7.34 -2.01
N SER A 81 9.26 8.56 -2.33
CA SER A 81 10.61 9.06 -2.03
C SER A 81 10.66 9.62 -0.60
N GLY A 82 11.72 9.28 0.12
CA GLY A 82 12.04 9.82 1.44
C GLY A 82 12.21 11.33 1.45
N GLU A 83 12.74 11.93 0.38
CA GLU A 83 12.82 13.37 0.19
C GLU A 83 11.43 14.03 0.22
N ALA A 84 10.42 13.35 -0.34
CA ALA A 84 9.04 13.82 -0.27
C ALA A 84 8.49 13.78 1.16
N LEU A 85 8.93 12.84 2.00
CA LEU A 85 8.61 12.82 3.42
C LEU A 85 9.36 13.93 4.18
N GLU A 86 10.66 14.09 3.94
CA GLU A 86 11.47 15.12 4.59
C GLU A 86 10.91 16.53 4.30
N SER A 87 10.65 16.84 3.03
CA SER A 87 10.08 18.13 2.62
C SER A 87 8.71 18.43 3.22
N LYS A 88 7.88 17.38 3.42
CA LYS A 88 6.59 17.52 4.12
C LYS A 88 6.75 17.64 5.63
N THR A 89 7.88 17.19 6.19
CA THR A 89 8.10 17.11 7.63
C THR A 89 9.02 18.18 8.21
N THR A 90 9.73 18.94 7.38
CA THR A 90 10.73 19.96 7.80
C THR A 90 10.19 20.97 8.81
N ASN A 91 8.95 21.42 8.64
CA ASN A 91 8.36 22.51 9.45
C ASN A 91 7.24 22.02 10.37
N ILE A 92 7.17 20.71 10.63
CA ILE A 92 6.13 20.15 11.48
C ILE A 92 6.52 20.32 12.96
N PRO A 93 5.59 20.76 13.84
CA PRO A 93 5.83 20.81 15.28
C PRO A 93 6.30 19.45 15.84
N ILE A 94 7.20 19.48 16.81
CA ILE A 94 7.71 18.26 17.49
C ILE A 94 6.57 17.42 18.10
N THR A 95 5.46 18.07 18.47
CA THR A 95 4.29 17.43 19.07
C THR A 95 3.44 16.64 18.07
N GLN A 96 3.60 16.85 16.76
CA GLN A 96 2.87 16.11 15.76
C GLN A 96 3.59 14.80 15.43
N ASN A 97 2.99 13.71 15.90
CA ASN A 97 3.54 12.36 15.76
C ASN A 97 3.02 11.60 14.55
N PHE A 98 2.07 12.14 13.79
CA PHE A 98 1.46 11.46 12.64
C PHE A 98 1.38 12.39 11.44
N ILE A 99 1.64 11.85 10.26
CA ILE A 99 1.41 12.53 8.99
C ILE A 99 0.84 11.56 7.96
N SER A 100 -0.09 12.06 7.14
CA SER A 100 -0.60 11.39 5.95
C SER A 100 -0.17 12.20 4.74
N ILE A 101 0.45 11.54 3.76
CA ILE A 101 0.92 12.15 2.53
C ILE A 101 0.22 11.48 1.36
N ASN A 102 -0.45 12.28 0.54
CA ASN A 102 -0.97 11.81 -0.73
C ASN A 102 0.09 11.98 -1.82
N ASN A 103 0.46 10.89 -2.49
CA ASN A 103 1.35 10.89 -3.64
C ASN A 103 0.68 10.16 -4.81
N GLN A 104 0.39 10.90 -5.88
CA GLN A 104 -0.27 10.37 -7.09
C GLN A 104 -1.60 9.64 -6.80
N GLY A 105 -2.35 10.09 -5.80
CA GLY A 105 -3.60 9.46 -5.38
C GLY A 105 -3.43 8.34 -4.35
N ASN A 106 -2.21 7.84 -4.12
CA ASN A 106 -1.93 6.86 -3.08
C ASN A 106 -1.71 7.58 -1.74
N GLU A 107 -2.12 6.98 -0.64
CA GLU A 107 -1.97 7.55 0.70
C GLU A 107 -0.90 6.76 1.47
N TRP A 108 0.05 7.49 2.04
CA TRP A 108 1.17 6.97 2.80
C TRP A 108 1.16 7.61 4.17
N HIS A 109 1.05 6.82 5.24
CA HIS A 109 1.04 7.37 6.59
C HIS A 109 2.30 6.99 7.34
N PHE A 110 2.83 7.99 8.03
CA PHE A 110 4.04 7.90 8.83
C PHE A 110 3.76 8.33 10.25
N MET A 111 4.42 7.66 11.19
CA MET A 111 4.41 7.99 12.59
C MET A 111 5.82 8.33 13.05
N ARG A 112 5.97 9.32 13.92
CA ARG A 112 7.25 9.67 14.51
C ARG A 112 7.54 8.72 15.68
N GLN A 113 8.66 8.01 15.62
CA GLN A 113 9.18 7.14 16.69
C GLN A 113 10.68 7.39 16.87
N ASN A 114 11.13 7.63 18.10
CA ASN A 114 12.55 7.83 18.43
C ASN A 114 13.25 8.85 17.50
N ASN A 115 12.56 9.97 17.20
CA ASN A 115 13.00 11.01 16.27
C ASN A 115 13.14 10.62 14.79
N CYS A 116 12.68 9.44 14.38
CA CYS A 116 12.58 9.02 12.99
C CYS A 116 11.12 8.91 12.55
N TRP A 117 10.85 9.10 11.26
CA TRP A 117 9.54 8.77 10.70
C TRP A 117 9.53 7.31 10.26
N VAL A 118 8.54 6.56 10.73
CA VAL A 118 8.32 5.17 10.35
C VAL A 118 7.03 5.04 9.56
N ILE A 119 7.05 4.25 8.48
CA ILE A 119 5.83 3.92 7.75
C ILE A 119 4.98 2.94 8.55
N TYR A 120 3.66 3.12 8.54
CA TYR A 120 2.73 2.21 9.23
C TYR A 120 1.41 1.98 8.50
N PHE A 121 1.13 2.71 7.41
CA PHE A 121 -0.04 2.48 6.58
C PHE A 121 0.21 2.90 5.13
N ILE A 122 -0.31 2.10 4.21
CA ILE A 122 -0.33 2.38 2.77
C ILE A 122 -1.69 2.11 2.18
N SER A 123 -2.10 2.93 1.21
CA SER A 123 -3.34 2.77 0.46
C SER A 123 -3.11 3.14 -1.00
N LEU A 124 -3.28 2.16 -1.88
CA LEU A 124 -3.09 2.30 -3.32
C LEU A 124 -4.44 2.42 -4.00
N GLN A 125 -4.58 3.39 -4.92
CA GLN A 125 -5.78 3.57 -5.72
C GLN A 125 -5.67 2.82 -7.04
N VAL A 126 -6.65 1.96 -7.31
CA VAL A 126 -6.74 1.17 -8.55
C VAL A 126 -8.10 1.36 -9.18
N LEU A 127 -8.15 1.45 -10.51
CA LEU A 127 -9.42 1.44 -11.23
C LEU A 127 -10.14 0.12 -10.98
N TYR A 128 -11.42 0.19 -10.60
CA TYR A 128 -12.24 -0.99 -10.34
C TYR A 128 -12.27 -1.94 -11.55
N SER A 129 -12.29 -1.39 -12.77
CA SER A 129 -12.30 -2.16 -14.02
C SER A 129 -11.11 -3.12 -14.16
N LYS A 130 -9.96 -2.82 -13.55
CA LYS A 130 -8.76 -3.67 -13.61
C LYS A 130 -8.85 -4.90 -12.69
N ILE A 131 -9.66 -4.81 -11.63
CA ILE A 131 -9.70 -5.81 -10.56
C ILE A 131 -11.07 -6.47 -10.36
N LYS A 132 -12.12 -5.97 -11.04
CA LYS A 132 -13.50 -6.48 -10.91
C LYS A 132 -13.62 -8.00 -11.09
N LYS A 133 -12.80 -8.60 -11.96
CA LYS A 133 -12.82 -10.06 -12.20
C LYS A 133 -12.33 -10.88 -11.00
N PHE A 134 -11.60 -10.26 -10.09
CA PHE A 134 -11.06 -10.86 -8.89
C PHE A 134 -11.85 -10.48 -7.62
N LEU A 135 -12.82 -9.57 -7.76
CA LEU A 135 -13.59 -9.00 -6.65
C LEU A 135 -15.09 -9.10 -6.92
N PRO A 136 -15.63 -10.33 -7.07
CA PRO A 136 -17.04 -10.52 -7.46
C PRO A 136 -18.04 -9.96 -6.44
N ASP A 137 -17.65 -9.78 -5.17
CA ASP A 137 -18.58 -9.51 -4.06
C ASP A 137 -18.35 -8.19 -3.31
N ILE A 138 -17.58 -7.22 -3.83
CA ILE A 138 -17.49 -5.90 -3.17
C ILE A 138 -18.79 -5.14 -3.38
N ARG A 139 -19.69 -5.25 -2.40
CA ARG A 139 -20.90 -4.43 -2.27
C ARG A 139 -20.52 -3.02 -1.79
N ASP A 140 -21.25 -2.02 -2.29
CA ASP A 140 -21.10 -0.61 -1.91
C ASP A 140 -21.48 -0.35 -0.45
#